data_AF-A0ABD6F2U4-F1
#
_entry.id   AF-A0ABD6F2U4-F1
#
_cell.length_a   1.000
_cell.length_b   1.000
_cell.length_c   1.000
_cell.angle_alpha   90.00
_cell.angle_beta   90.00
_cell.angle_gamma   90.00
#
_symmetry.space_group_name_H-M   'P 1'
#
loop_
_entity.id
_entity.type
_entity.pdbx_description
1 polymer ?
#
loop_
_entity_poly.entity_id
_entity_poly.type
_entity_poly.pdbx_seq_one_letter_code
_entity_poly.pdbx_strand_id
1 'polypeptide(L)'
;LGQVLNTHHKTNEEIGRRMAGWRAFNPIKEVLEKLSKPEDRALLFNSTVVPSMLYGSETWSLTRSEEHQLAVTERAMERRMLKITKLNHVRNEAIRQRTRFVDVVLENIKSKLRWVGHLARMKDDRWTKKVND
;
A
#
# COMPACT_ATOMS: atom_id res chain seq x y z
N LEU A 1 -5.63 -18.88 -19.56
CA LEU A 1 -5.28 -17.90 -18.52
C LEU A 1 -3.81 -18.10 -18.14
N GLY A 2 -2.91 -17.47 -18.87
CA GLY A 2 -1.47 -17.61 -18.63
C GLY A 2 -0.77 -16.49 -19.37
N GLN A 3 -0.66 -15.33 -18.72
CA GLN A 3 0.15 -14.24 -19.24
C GLN A 3 1.61 -14.49 -18.87
N VAL A 4 2.48 -14.43 -19.87
CA VAL A 4 3.92 -14.52 -19.73
C VAL A 4 4.38 -13.44 -18.75
N LEU A 5 5.03 -13.84 -17.66
CA LEU A 5 5.55 -12.96 -16.61
C LEU A 5 6.75 -12.17 -17.16
N ASN A 6 6.49 -11.11 -17.91
CA ASN A 6 7.55 -10.23 -18.41
C ASN A 6 8.00 -9.27 -17.29
N THR A 7 9.28 -9.26 -16.97
CA THR A 7 9.90 -8.42 -15.93
C THR A 7 9.72 -6.92 -16.20
N HIS A 8 9.68 -6.54 -17.48
CA HIS A 8 9.42 -5.16 -17.92
C HIS A 8 8.02 -4.68 -17.55
N HIS A 9 7.01 -5.54 -17.63
CA HIS A 9 5.63 -5.18 -17.30
C HIS A 9 5.47 -4.93 -15.80
N LYS A 10 6.03 -5.82 -14.97
CA LYS A 10 6.01 -5.68 -13.49
C LYS A 10 6.70 -4.39 -13.02
N THR A 11 7.80 -4.02 -13.66
CA THR A 11 8.52 -2.78 -13.33
C THR A 11 7.66 -1.54 -13.60
N ASN A 12 6.95 -1.51 -14.74
CA ASN A 12 6.06 -0.40 -15.06
C ASN A 12 4.87 -0.28 -14.09
N GLU A 13 4.33 -1.41 -13.63
CA GLU A 13 3.25 -1.42 -12.64
C GLU A 13 3.69 -0.94 -11.25
N GLU A 14 4.90 -1.33 -10.81
CA GLU A 14 5.49 -0.84 -9.55
C GLU A 14 5.69 0.68 -9.59
N ILE A 15 6.28 1.19 -10.68
CA ILE A 15 6.46 2.63 -10.89
C ILE A 15 5.10 3.32 -10.90
N GLY A 16 4.11 2.74 -11.57
CA GLY A 16 2.73 3.21 -11.62
C GLY A 16 2.13 3.37 -10.22
N ARG A 17 2.27 2.37 -9.35
CA ARG A 17 1.77 2.39 -7.97
C ARG A 17 2.41 3.49 -7.13
N ARG A 18 3.72 3.70 -7.27
CA ARG A 18 4.41 4.79 -6.56
C ARG A 18 3.95 6.15 -7.03
N MET A 19 3.80 6.32 -8.34
CA MET A 19 3.23 7.55 -8.90
C MET A 19 1.81 7.79 -8.41
N ALA A 20 0.98 6.75 -8.34
CA ALA A 20 -0.38 6.84 -7.81
C ALA A 20 -0.39 7.26 -6.34
N GLY A 21 0.46 6.66 -5.50
CA GLY A 21 0.64 7.08 -4.10
C GLY A 21 1.03 8.55 -3.97
N TRP A 22 2.00 9.02 -4.76
CA TRP A 22 2.40 10.44 -4.76
C TRP A 22 1.30 11.38 -5.27
N ARG A 23 0.55 10.97 -6.30
CA ARG A 23 -0.61 11.73 -6.81
C ARG A 23 -1.72 11.85 -5.78
N ALA A 24 -1.95 10.80 -4.98
CA ALA A 24 -2.90 10.85 -3.87
C ALA A 24 -2.39 11.70 -2.69
N PHE A 25 -1.09 11.64 -2.38
CA PHE A 25 -0.48 12.34 -1.26
C PHE A 25 -0.34 13.85 -1.48
N ASN A 26 0.08 14.28 -2.67
CA ASN A 26 0.44 15.69 -2.92
C ASN A 26 -0.70 16.69 -2.63
N PRO A 27 -1.96 16.45 -3.02
CA PRO A 27 -3.07 17.36 -2.74
C PRO A 27 -3.39 17.48 -1.24
N ILE A 28 -3.21 16.40 -0.48
CA ILE A 28 -3.58 16.35 0.94
C ILE A 28 -2.42 16.73 1.87
N LYS A 29 -1.20 16.87 1.36
CA LYS A 29 0.01 17.09 2.18
C LYS A 29 -0.16 18.29 3.13
N GLU A 30 -0.75 19.39 2.65
CA GLU A 30 -0.87 20.62 3.42
C GLU A 30 -1.91 20.48 4.54
N VAL A 31 -2.95 19.70 4.28
CA VAL A 31 -3.95 19.35 5.29
C VAL A 31 -3.31 18.46 6.35
N LEU A 32 -2.55 17.45 5.93
CA LEU A 32 -1.81 16.56 6.83
C LEU A 32 -0.82 17.33 7.71
N GLU A 33 -0.14 18.35 7.19
CA GLU A 33 0.75 19.22 7.98
C GLU A 33 0.01 20.04 9.03
N LYS A 34 -1.23 20.48 8.75
CA LYS A 34 -2.02 21.34 9.64
C LYS A 34 -2.76 20.57 10.73
N LEU A 35 -3.06 19.30 10.51
CA LEU A 35 -3.73 18.45 11.51
C LEU A 35 -2.82 18.26 12.73
N SER A 36 -3.33 18.59 13.93
CA SER A 36 -2.55 18.48 15.17
C SER A 36 -2.47 17.04 15.67
N LYS A 37 -3.57 16.28 15.57
CA LYS A 37 -3.65 14.91 16.07
C LYS A 37 -3.02 13.92 15.08
N PRO A 38 -2.07 13.07 15.53
CA PRO A 38 -1.51 12.00 14.70
C PRO A 38 -2.58 11.04 14.16
N GLU A 39 -3.63 10.80 14.93
CA GLU A 39 -4.74 9.90 14.58
C GLU A 39 -5.51 10.39 13.36
N ASP A 40 -5.84 11.68 13.29
CA ASP A 40 -6.53 12.29 12.15
C ASP A 40 -5.65 12.25 10.89
N ARG A 41 -4.34 12.50 11.05
CA ARG A 41 -3.37 12.38 9.95
C ARG A 41 -3.30 10.95 9.42
N ALA A 42 -3.22 9.98 10.33
CA ALA A 42 -3.18 8.57 9.98
C ALA A 42 -4.47 8.16 9.27
N LEU A 43 -5.64 8.55 9.78
CA LEU A 43 -6.93 8.26 9.16
C LEU A 43 -7.01 8.79 7.73
N LEU A 44 -6.61 10.05 7.51
CA LEU A 44 -6.63 10.66 6.19
C LEU A 44 -5.64 9.98 5.24
N PHE A 45 -4.41 9.72 5.69
CA PHE A 45 -3.40 9.05 4.88
C PHE A 45 -3.80 7.61 4.52
N ASN A 46 -4.26 6.85 5.51
CA ASN A 46 -4.62 5.44 5.35
C ASN A 46 -5.87 5.25 4.48
N SER A 47 -6.78 6.22 4.43
CA SER A 47 -7.99 6.15 3.60
C SER A 47 -7.77 6.60 2.16
N THR A 48 -6.69 7.32 1.86
CA THR A 48 -6.46 7.94 0.54
C THR A 48 -5.21 7.39 -0.16
N VAL A 49 -4.07 7.41 0.51
CA VAL A 49 -2.76 7.09 -0.07
C VAL A 49 -2.53 5.58 -0.10
N VAL A 50 -2.81 4.89 1.02
CA VAL A 50 -2.59 3.45 1.13
C VAL A 50 -3.37 2.66 0.07
N PRO A 51 -4.67 2.91 -0.19
CA PRO A 51 -5.40 2.22 -1.25
C PRO A 51 -4.82 2.51 -2.64
N SER A 52 -4.38 3.75 -2.88
CA SER A 52 -3.76 4.15 -4.15
C SER A 52 -2.44 3.42 -4.42
N MET A 53 -1.65 3.16 -3.37
CA MET A 53 -0.40 2.41 -3.45
C MET A 53 -0.62 0.91 -3.61
N LEU A 54 -1.69 0.38 -3.03
CA LEU A 54 -2.03 -1.05 -3.05
C LEU A 54 -2.96 -1.46 -4.19
N TYR A 55 -3.44 -0.51 -4.99
CA TYR A 55 -4.26 -0.82 -6.15
C TYR A 55 -3.54 -1.80 -7.09
N GLY A 56 -4.23 -2.89 -7.46
CA GLY A 56 -3.67 -3.97 -8.28
C GLY A 56 -2.86 -5.02 -7.52
N SER A 57 -2.48 -4.78 -6.25
CA SER A 57 -1.86 -5.83 -5.41
C SER A 57 -2.87 -6.89 -4.94
N GLU A 58 -4.16 -6.61 -5.08
CA GLU A 58 -5.23 -7.57 -4.79
C GLU A 58 -5.31 -8.68 -5.85
N THR A 59 -5.01 -8.37 -7.11
CA THR A 59 -5.01 -9.32 -8.22
C THR A 59 -3.64 -9.96 -8.45
N TRP A 60 -2.56 -9.31 -8.02
CA TRP A 60 -1.19 -9.80 -8.17
C TRP A 60 -0.40 -9.73 -6.85
N SER A 61 0.28 -10.82 -6.50
CA SER A 61 1.15 -10.82 -5.32
C SER A 61 2.38 -9.94 -5.53
N LEU A 62 2.57 -8.99 -4.62
CA LEU A 62 3.83 -8.23 -4.51
C LEU A 62 5.03 -9.15 -4.27
N THR A 63 6.14 -8.83 -4.92
CA THR A 63 7.47 -9.36 -4.61
C THR A 63 8.09 -8.60 -3.44
N ARG A 64 9.10 -9.20 -2.78
CA ARG A 64 9.85 -8.54 -1.69
C ARG A 64 10.48 -7.21 -2.12
N SER A 65 10.94 -7.13 -3.37
CA SER A 65 11.50 -5.88 -3.91
C SER A 65 10.44 -4.79 -3.99
N GLU A 66 9.25 -5.11 -4.50
CA GLU A 66 8.14 -4.15 -4.58
C GLU A 66 7.63 -3.74 -3.20
N GLU A 67 7.51 -4.68 -2.25
CA GLU A 67 7.17 -4.37 -0.86
C GLU A 67 8.18 -3.39 -0.24
N HIS A 68 9.48 -3.60 -0.50
CA HIS A 68 10.52 -2.68 -0.06
C HIS A 68 10.38 -1.30 -0.71
N GLN A 69 10.12 -1.22 -2.01
CA GLN A 69 9.94 0.07 -2.70
C GLN A 69 8.69 0.83 -2.22
N LEU A 70 7.59 0.13 -1.95
CA LEU A 70 6.40 0.73 -1.35
C LEU A 70 6.70 1.26 0.06
N ALA A 71 7.40 0.48 0.89
CA ALA A 71 7.81 0.93 2.22
C ALA A 71 8.71 2.17 2.16
N VAL A 72 9.70 2.20 1.26
CA VAL A 72 10.57 3.36 1.02
C VAL A 72 9.76 4.58 0.58
N THR A 73 8.79 4.38 -0.31
CA THR A 73 7.91 5.44 -0.81
C THR A 73 7.05 6.02 0.31
N GLU A 74 6.46 5.17 1.15
CA GLU A 74 5.71 5.59 2.33
C GLU A 74 6.60 6.39 3.31
N ARG A 75 7.83 5.92 3.59
CA ARG A 75 8.79 6.63 4.45
C ARG A 75 9.14 8.02 3.89
N ALA A 76 9.25 8.15 2.57
CA ALA A 76 9.52 9.43 1.94
C ALA A 76 8.35 10.42 2.13
N MET A 77 7.10 9.95 2.03
CA MET A 77 5.91 10.77 2.27
C MET A 77 5.80 11.22 3.73
N GLU A 78 6.03 10.33 4.69
CA GLU A 78 6.04 10.68 6.11
C GLU A 78 7.11 11.74 6.44
N ARG A 79 8.33 11.55 5.92
CA ARG A 79 9.42 12.52 6.09
C ARG A 79 9.05 13.87 5.49
N ARG A 80 8.40 13.86 4.32
CA ARG A 80 7.93 15.07 3.66
C ARG A 80 6.89 15.80 4.52
N MET A 81 5.91 15.08 5.04
CA MET A 81 4.87 15.61 5.92
C MET A 81 5.45 16.19 7.22
N LEU A 82 6.39 15.49 7.85
CA LEU A 82 7.02 15.93 9.10
C LEU A 82 8.13 16.97 8.89
N LYS A 83 8.43 17.35 7.64
CA LYS A 83 9.55 18.25 7.27
C LYS A 83 10.91 17.75 7.79
N ILE A 84 11.08 16.42 7.86
CA ILE A 84 12.31 15.77 8.32
C ILE A 84 13.18 15.41 7.12
N THR A 85 14.41 15.90 7.11
CA THR A 85 15.42 15.53 6.12
C THR A 85 16.31 14.40 6.63
N LYS A 86 17.16 13.84 5.76
CA LYS A 86 18.15 12.83 6.18
C LYS A 86 19.17 13.38 7.18
N LEU A 87 19.46 14.69 7.12
CA LEU A 87 20.41 15.38 8.02
C LEU A 87 19.92 15.46 9.46
N ASN A 88 18.63 15.29 9.71
CA ASN A 88 18.11 15.27 11.07
C ASN A 88 18.42 13.96 11.82
N HIS A 89 18.98 12.95 11.15
CA HIS A 89 19.35 11.64 11.72
C HIS A 89 18.22 10.95 12.53
N VAL A 90 16.96 11.28 12.21
CA VAL A 90 15.80 10.68 12.88
C VAL A 90 15.59 9.26 12.36
N ARG A 91 15.55 8.31 13.30
CA ARG A 91 15.29 6.89 13.06
C ARG A 91 13.89 6.67 12.46
N ASN A 92 13.74 5.67 11.61
CA ASN A 92 12.45 5.38 10.96
C ASN A 92 11.38 4.94 11.96
N GLU A 93 11.77 4.26 13.04
CA GLU A 93 10.86 3.86 14.12
C GLU A 93 10.28 5.09 14.84
N ALA A 94 11.09 6.12 15.08
CA ALA A 94 10.62 7.37 15.67
C ALA A 94 9.67 8.13 14.73
N ILE A 95 9.90 8.07 13.41
CA ILE A 95 8.97 8.64 12.43
C ILE A 95 7.63 7.90 12.48
N ARG A 96 7.65 6.55 12.45
CA ARG A 96 6.44 5.70 12.57
C ARG A 96 5.61 6.03 13.79
N GLN A 97 6.26 6.18 14.95
CA GLN A 97 5.57 6.51 16.20
C GLN A 97 4.89 7.88 16.17
N ARG A 98 5.48 8.86 15.46
CA ARG A 98 4.93 10.21 15.31
C ARG A 98 3.78 10.27 14.30
N THR A 99 3.86 9.52 13.20
CA THR A 99 2.86 9.54 12.12
C THR A 99 1.68 8.62 12.40
N ARG A 100 1.92 7.45 13.01
CA ARG A 100 0.94 6.38 13.23
C ARG A 100 0.26 5.88 11.95
N PHE A 101 0.93 6.03 10.80
CA PHE A 101 0.44 5.52 9.52
C PHE A 101 0.42 4.00 9.55
N VAL A 102 -0.54 3.41 8.84
CA VAL A 102 -0.57 1.96 8.65
C VAL A 102 0.55 1.58 7.69
N ASP A 103 1.41 0.66 8.11
CA ASP A 103 2.47 0.12 7.26
C ASP A 103 1.85 -0.51 6.00
N VAL A 104 2.22 0.01 4.84
CA VAL A 104 1.63 -0.37 3.55
C VAL A 104 1.85 -1.86 3.24
N VAL A 105 2.97 -2.43 3.67
CA VAL A 105 3.28 -3.85 3.47
C VAL A 105 2.42 -4.70 4.39
N LEU A 106 2.23 -4.26 5.63
CA LEU A 106 1.32 -4.93 6.58
C LEU A 106 -0.13 -4.93 6.06
N GLU A 107 -0.59 -3.81 5.49
CA GLU A 107 -1.95 -3.71 4.94
C GLU A 107 -2.16 -4.59 3.70
N ASN A 108 -1.13 -4.72 2.86
CA ASN A 108 -1.12 -5.71 1.77
C ASN A 108 -1.27 -7.14 2.31
N ILE A 109 -0.49 -7.52 3.32
CA ILE A 109 -0.56 -8.86 3.93
C ILE A 109 -1.96 -9.11 4.51
N LYS A 110 -2.54 -8.15 5.24
CA LYS A 110 -3.90 -8.25 5.77
C LYS A 110 -4.94 -8.41 4.67
N SER A 111 -4.83 -7.64 3.59
CA SER A 111 -5.74 -7.73 2.45
C SER A 111 -5.68 -9.10 1.78
N LYS A 112 -4.48 -9.69 1.63
CA LYS A 112 -4.31 -11.06 1.15
C LYS A 112 -4.97 -12.08 2.08
N LEU A 113 -4.75 -11.98 3.39
CA LEU A 113 -5.38 -12.88 4.36
C LEU A 113 -6.91 -12.78 4.34
N ARG A 114 -7.45 -11.57 4.18
CA ARG A 114 -8.90 -11.34 4.02
C ARG A 114 -9.44 -12.05 2.78
N TRP A 115 -8.73 -11.98 1.65
CA TRP A 115 -9.10 -12.67 0.41
C TRP A 115 -9.01 -14.20 0.55
N VAL A 116 -7.95 -14.74 1.12
CA VAL A 116 -7.82 -16.18 1.41
C VAL A 116 -8.94 -16.65 2.33
N GLY A 117 -9.24 -15.89 3.39
CA GLY A 117 -10.36 -16.19 4.28
C GLY A 117 -11.71 -16.12 3.55
N HIS A 118 -11.88 -15.20 2.60
CA HIS A 118 -13.07 -15.14 1.75
C HIS A 118 -13.19 -16.42 0.91
N LEU A 119 -12.12 -16.85 0.24
CA LEU A 119 -12.11 -18.11 -0.52
C LEU A 119 -12.46 -19.32 0.35
N ALA A 120 -11.88 -19.42 1.54
CA ALA A 120 -12.14 -20.53 2.46
C ALA A 120 -13.61 -20.58 2.93
N ARG A 121 -14.31 -19.44 2.95
CA ARG A 121 -15.75 -19.35 3.31
C ARG A 121 -16.67 -19.53 2.11
N MET A 122 -16.17 -19.45 0.89
CA MET A 122 -16.98 -19.74 -0.28
C MET A 122 -17.29 -21.24 -0.29
N LYS A 123 -18.52 -21.61 0.03
CA LYS A 123 -19.05 -22.93 -0.32
C LYS A 123 -19.00 -23.07 -1.84
N ASP A 124 -18.61 -24.25 -2.31
CA ASP A 124 -18.30 -24.61 -3.70
C ASP A 124 -19.50 -24.54 -4.68
N ASP A 125 -20.50 -23.70 -4.45
CA ASP A 125 -21.73 -23.55 -5.26
C ASP A 125 -21.52 -22.69 -6.53
N ARG A 126 -20.32 -22.67 -7.10
CA ARG A 126 -20.11 -22.08 -8.42
C ARG A 126 -20.46 -23.10 -9.49
N TRP A 127 -21.18 -22.65 -10.51
CA TRP A 127 -21.64 -23.42 -11.68
C TRP A 127 -20.55 -24.23 -12.42
N THR A 128 -19.27 -23.98 -12.14
CA THR A 128 -18.11 -24.61 -12.78
C THR A 128 -17.87 -26.09 -12.41
N LYS A 129 -18.62 -26.68 -11.48
CA LYS A 129 -18.59 -28.14 -11.22
C LYS A 129 -19.70 -28.94 -11.90
N LYS A 130 -20.67 -28.31 -12.58
CA LYS A 130 -21.83 -29.00 -13.17
C LYS A 130 -21.64 -29.49 -14.61
N VAL A 131 -20.43 -29.42 -15.17
CA VAL A 131 -20.12 -29.85 -16.55
C VAL A 131 -19.14 -31.02 -16.55
N ASN A 132 -19.27 -31.94 -15.59
CA ASN A 132 -18.47 -33.17 -15.58
C ASN A 132 -19.23 -34.34 -14.93
N ASP A 133 -20.53 -34.45 -15.26
CA ASP A 133 -21.30 -35.70 -15.19
C ASP A 133 -21.81 -36.03 -16.59
#